data_AF-B0BJH4-F1
#
_entry.id   AF-B0BJH4-F1
#
_cell.length_a   1.000
_cell.length_b   1.000
_cell.length_c   1.000
_cell.angle_alpha   90.00
_cell.angle_beta   90.00
_cell.angle_gamma   90.00
#
_symmetry.space_group_name_H-M   'P 1'
#
loop_
_entity.id
_entity.type
_entity.pdbx_description
1 polymer ?
#
loop_
_entity_poly.entity_id
_entity_poly.type
_entity_poly.pdbx_seq_one_letter_code
_entity_poly.pdbx_strand_id
1 'polypeptide(L)'
;GVSQHNGVHMYLQKKLTAIVMVSAIALSGCATTLPVNYSPSSTMTVSGAVAIAPFTYLPATTGKVKPNQIRNTALGSAMFDQNINVLVRDAVFKELRFVGVNVKDQDKKLSGEIQEFLMDDLGYSVDWTLRVKYVVTDQSGIKYEAVKGTKRNTNKFVNIFGSLNETIKLNVEALLKDPVFVQTIQ
;
A
#
# COMPACT_ATOMS: atom_id res chain seq x y z
N GLY A 1 61.82 -55.64 36.29
CA GLY A 1 61.61 -54.21 35.99
C GLY A 1 61.56 -54.05 34.49
N VAL A 2 60.79 -53.16 33.88
CA VAL A 2 60.08 -51.96 34.33
C VAL A 2 58.84 -51.88 33.42
N SER A 3 57.65 -52.07 33.98
CA SER A 3 56.62 -51.06 34.26
C SER A 3 55.74 -50.66 33.08
N GLN A 4 54.47 -51.00 33.24
CA GLN A 4 53.28 -50.42 32.63
C GLN A 4 53.41 -48.90 32.45
N HIS A 5 52.95 -48.38 31.30
CA HIS A 5 52.36 -47.05 31.25
C HIS A 5 51.03 -47.09 30.49
N ASN A 6 49.98 -47.00 31.29
CA ASN A 6 48.57 -47.03 30.95
C ASN A 6 48.15 -45.84 30.06
N GLY A 7 47.43 -46.12 28.98
CA GLY A 7 45.96 -46.09 29.04
C GLY A 7 45.25 -44.77 29.37
N VAL A 8 45.77 -43.59 29.00
CA VAL A 8 45.04 -42.31 29.25
C VAL A 8 44.77 -41.46 28.00
N HIS A 9 45.47 -41.66 26.88
CA HIS A 9 45.24 -40.80 25.70
C HIS A 9 43.99 -41.16 24.87
N MET A 10 43.40 -42.34 25.07
CA MET A 10 42.23 -42.81 24.31
C MET A 10 40.89 -42.56 25.02
N TYR A 11 40.82 -41.58 25.93
CA TYR A 11 39.56 -41.16 26.57
C TYR A 11 39.24 -39.66 26.40
N LEU A 12 40.15 -38.88 25.82
CA LEU A 12 39.96 -37.44 25.60
C LEU A 12 39.45 -37.08 24.19
N GLN A 13 39.54 -38.01 23.23
CA GLN A 13 39.08 -37.79 21.84
C GLN A 13 37.65 -38.26 21.57
N LYS A 14 36.99 -38.96 22.53
CA LYS A 14 35.63 -39.50 22.34
C LYS A 14 34.50 -38.62 22.89
N LYS A 15 34.81 -37.41 23.39
CA LYS A 15 33.81 -36.44 23.87
C LYS A 15 33.76 -35.14 23.07
N LEU A 16 34.29 -35.13 21.85
CA LEU A 16 34.27 -33.97 20.96
C LEU A 16 33.60 -34.28 19.61
N THR A 17 32.66 -35.22 19.59
CA THR A 17 31.97 -35.63 18.35
C THR A 17 30.48 -35.83 18.63
N ALA A 18 29.80 -34.83 19.20
CA ALA A 18 28.35 -34.91 19.44
C ALA A 18 27.63 -33.56 19.57
N ILE A 19 28.19 -32.44 19.07
CA ILE A 19 27.51 -31.14 19.14
C ILE A 19 27.73 -30.35 17.85
N VAL A 20 27.14 -30.79 16.73
CA VAL A 20 26.97 -29.92 15.53
C VAL A 20 25.57 -30.08 14.91
N MET A 21 24.69 -30.94 15.43
CA MET A 21 23.44 -31.30 14.75
C MET A 21 22.16 -30.85 15.48
N VAL A 22 22.10 -29.63 16.05
CA VAL A 22 20.81 -28.99 16.42
C VAL A 22 20.96 -27.46 16.36
N SER A 23 21.13 -26.90 15.16
CA SER A 23 21.06 -25.45 14.95
C SER A 23 20.24 -25.08 13.71
N ALA A 24 19.23 -25.88 13.38
CA ALA A 24 18.17 -25.44 12.48
C ALA A 24 17.19 -24.58 13.28
N ILE A 25 17.64 -23.38 13.68
CA ILE A 25 16.73 -22.35 14.19
C ILE A 25 15.82 -22.04 13.01
N ALA A 26 14.55 -22.43 13.15
CA ALA A 26 13.49 -22.03 12.26
C ALA A 26 13.47 -20.50 12.18
N LEU A 27 14.02 -19.93 11.10
CA LEU A 27 13.73 -18.55 10.73
C LEU A 27 12.28 -18.51 10.26
N SER A 28 11.33 -18.54 11.19
CA SER A 28 10.00 -18.03 10.92
C SER A 28 10.15 -16.52 10.75
N GLY A 29 10.44 -16.08 9.53
CA GLY A 29 10.32 -14.68 9.16
C GLY A 29 8.87 -14.28 9.36
N CYS A 30 8.56 -13.56 10.44
CA CYS A 30 7.29 -12.87 10.55
C CYS A 30 7.18 -11.97 9.31
N ALA A 31 6.20 -12.23 8.44
CA ALA A 31 5.94 -11.35 7.32
C ALA A 31 5.57 -9.97 7.89
N THR A 32 6.49 -9.02 7.83
CA THR A 32 6.30 -7.67 8.35
C THR A 32 5.42 -6.89 7.37
N THR A 33 4.26 -6.44 7.84
CA THR A 33 3.41 -5.50 7.11
C THR A 33 3.88 -4.07 7.35
N LEU A 34 3.82 -3.23 6.33
CA LEU A 34 4.11 -1.81 6.41
C LEU A 34 2.89 -1.09 7.02
N PRO A 35 3.05 -0.35 8.13
CA PRO A 35 1.95 0.40 8.71
C PRO A 35 1.53 1.54 7.79
N VAL A 36 0.23 1.69 7.52
CA VAL A 36 -0.26 2.84 6.75
C VAL A 36 -0.87 3.90 7.64
N ASN A 37 -0.33 5.12 7.52
CA ASN A 37 -0.94 6.32 8.05
C ASN A 37 -0.94 7.42 6.99
N TYR A 38 -2.09 7.60 6.34
CA TYR A 38 -2.28 8.69 5.40
C TYR A 38 -2.56 10.01 6.14
N SER A 39 -1.75 11.03 5.87
CA SER A 39 -1.98 12.41 6.31
C SER A 39 -2.34 13.27 5.10
N PRO A 40 -3.48 13.97 5.11
CA PRO A 40 -3.83 14.85 4.01
C PRO A 40 -2.88 16.04 3.91
N SER A 41 -2.64 16.52 2.69
CA SER A 41 -1.67 17.60 2.46
C SER A 41 -1.93 18.45 1.21
N SER A 42 -3.08 18.30 0.55
CA SER A 42 -3.47 19.17 -0.56
C SER A 42 -3.58 20.64 -0.13
N THR A 43 -3.09 21.57 -0.93
CA THR A 43 -3.21 23.02 -0.69
C THR A 43 -4.41 23.65 -1.40
N MET A 44 -5.28 22.82 -2.00
CA MET A 44 -6.48 23.28 -2.70
C MET A 44 -7.58 23.68 -1.72
N THR A 45 -8.51 24.51 -2.21
CA THR A 45 -9.79 24.79 -1.55
C THR A 45 -10.91 24.47 -2.52
N VAL A 46 -11.84 23.62 -2.13
CA VAL A 46 -12.99 23.22 -2.95
C VAL A 46 -14.23 23.14 -2.06
N SER A 47 -15.32 23.77 -2.51
CA SER A 47 -16.63 23.70 -1.86
C SER A 47 -17.53 22.69 -2.57
N GLY A 48 -18.31 21.96 -1.80
CA GLY A 48 -19.28 20.97 -2.27
C GLY A 48 -19.65 19.97 -1.17
N ALA A 49 -20.57 19.06 -1.46
CA ALA A 49 -21.01 17.99 -0.57
C ALA A 49 -21.11 16.65 -1.33
N VAL A 50 -20.50 15.60 -0.76
CA VAL A 50 -20.58 14.23 -1.28
C VAL A 50 -20.20 13.23 -0.19
N ALA A 51 -20.98 12.16 0.01
CA ALA A 51 -20.58 11.07 0.91
C ALA A 51 -19.55 10.16 0.24
N ILE A 52 -18.73 9.50 1.05
CA ILE A 52 -17.78 8.48 0.56
C ILE A 52 -18.41 7.09 0.67
N ALA A 53 -18.62 6.45 -0.48
CA ALA A 53 -19.01 5.06 -0.59
C ALA A 53 -17.78 4.13 -0.59
N PRO A 54 -17.97 2.79 -0.47
CA PRO A 54 -16.87 1.84 -0.55
C PRO A 54 -16.08 1.93 -1.86
N PHE A 55 -14.77 1.67 -1.77
CA PHE A 55 -13.89 1.54 -2.92
C PHE A 55 -13.58 0.07 -3.19
N THR A 56 -13.26 -0.25 -4.44
CA THR A 56 -12.82 -1.58 -4.88
C THR A 56 -11.35 -1.53 -5.34
N TYR A 57 -10.62 -2.63 -5.15
CA TYR A 57 -9.25 -2.78 -5.64
C TYR A 57 -9.19 -3.92 -6.67
N LEU A 58 -9.25 -3.55 -7.94
CA LEU A 58 -9.41 -4.49 -9.05
C LEU A 58 -8.26 -5.52 -9.18
N PRO A 59 -6.98 -5.15 -8.95
CA PRO A 59 -5.90 -6.14 -8.90
C PRO A 59 -6.10 -7.25 -7.86
N ALA A 60 -6.71 -6.95 -6.71
CA ALA A 60 -6.99 -7.98 -5.70
C ALA A 60 -8.23 -8.82 -6.05
N THR A 61 -9.29 -8.21 -6.57
CA THR A 61 -10.50 -8.96 -6.96
C THR A 61 -10.23 -9.91 -8.14
N THR A 62 -9.26 -9.57 -8.99
CA THR A 62 -8.81 -10.43 -10.11
C THR A 62 -7.72 -11.42 -9.71
N GLY A 63 -7.34 -11.50 -8.43
CA GLY A 63 -6.35 -12.45 -7.92
C GLY A 63 -4.90 -12.14 -8.32
N LYS A 64 -4.61 -10.97 -8.89
CA LYS A 64 -3.25 -10.59 -9.30
C LYS A 64 -2.34 -10.29 -8.10
N VAL A 65 -2.93 -9.84 -6.99
CA VAL A 65 -2.24 -9.52 -5.72
C VAL A 65 -3.17 -9.76 -4.54
N LYS A 66 -2.63 -9.75 -3.31
CA LYS A 66 -3.45 -9.74 -2.09
C LYS A 66 -4.17 -8.39 -1.89
N PRO A 67 -5.30 -8.34 -1.16
CA PRO A 67 -6.03 -7.09 -0.89
C PRO A 67 -5.21 -5.97 -0.24
N ASN A 68 -4.19 -6.31 0.53
CA ASN A 68 -3.28 -5.40 1.22
C ASN A 68 -1.90 -5.31 0.54
N GLN A 69 -1.82 -5.62 -0.75
CA GLN A 69 -0.60 -5.60 -1.54
C GLN A 69 -0.70 -4.60 -2.70
N ILE A 70 0.31 -3.75 -2.85
CA ILE A 70 0.52 -3.01 -4.09
C ILE A 70 1.31 -3.88 -5.07
N ARG A 71 0.97 -3.84 -6.37
CA ARG A 71 1.75 -4.53 -7.41
C ARG A 71 3.14 -3.92 -7.50
N ASN A 72 4.17 -4.76 -7.59
CA ASN A 72 5.55 -4.32 -7.78
C ASN A 72 6.30 -5.23 -8.75
N THR A 73 7.40 -4.75 -9.33
CA THR A 73 8.15 -5.44 -10.40
C THR A 73 9.41 -6.14 -9.89
N ALA A 74 10.05 -5.66 -8.82
CA ALA A 74 11.21 -6.29 -8.21
C ALA A 74 10.84 -7.40 -7.19
N LEU A 75 11.83 -8.23 -6.83
CA LEU A 75 11.68 -9.27 -5.81
C LEU A 75 11.40 -8.64 -4.45
N GLY A 76 10.24 -8.93 -3.90
CA GLY A 76 9.70 -8.35 -2.67
C GLY A 76 8.20 -8.14 -2.83
N SER A 77 7.48 -7.91 -1.73
CA SER A 77 6.07 -7.55 -1.79
C SER A 77 5.79 -6.46 -0.78
N ALA A 78 5.33 -5.30 -1.24
CA ALA A 78 4.87 -4.23 -0.36
C ALA A 78 3.52 -4.63 0.25
N MET A 79 3.56 -5.38 1.36
CA MET A 79 2.39 -5.70 2.18
C MET A 79 2.12 -4.55 3.13
N PHE A 80 0.87 -4.14 3.22
CA PHE A 80 0.41 -3.14 4.18
C PHE A 80 -0.45 -3.80 5.26
N ASP A 81 -0.55 -3.16 6.42
CA ASP A 81 -1.42 -3.63 7.52
C ASP A 81 -2.91 -3.36 7.27
N GLN A 82 -3.23 -2.64 6.19
CA GLN A 82 -4.59 -2.35 5.73
C GLN A 82 -4.77 -2.73 4.25
N ASN A 83 -5.99 -3.10 3.87
CA ASN A 83 -6.33 -3.31 2.48
C ASN A 83 -6.24 -2.01 1.66
N ILE A 84 -5.74 -2.11 0.43
CA ILE A 84 -5.49 -0.98 -0.46
C ILE A 84 -6.76 -0.20 -0.78
N ASN A 85 -7.90 -0.89 -0.92
CA ASN A 85 -9.18 -0.21 -1.15
C ASN A 85 -9.59 0.68 0.03
N VAL A 86 -9.35 0.23 1.27
CA VAL A 86 -9.68 1.02 2.46
C VAL A 86 -8.69 2.17 2.61
N LEU A 87 -7.39 1.92 2.40
CA LEU A 87 -6.36 2.96 2.41
C LEU A 87 -6.69 4.13 1.46
N VAL A 88 -6.97 3.83 0.19
CA VAL A 88 -7.25 4.88 -0.81
C VAL A 88 -8.59 5.57 -0.54
N ARG A 89 -9.62 4.83 -0.13
CA ARG A 89 -10.91 5.42 0.29
C ARG A 89 -10.74 6.40 1.44
N ASP A 90 -9.98 6.01 2.47
CA ASP A 90 -9.72 6.83 3.66
C ASP A 90 -8.89 8.07 3.30
N ALA A 91 -7.92 7.93 2.40
CA ALA A 91 -7.14 9.04 1.88
C ALA A 91 -8.02 10.04 1.10
N VAL A 92 -8.88 9.56 0.21
CA VAL A 92 -9.87 10.40 -0.50
C VAL A 92 -10.77 11.14 0.49
N PHE A 93 -11.34 10.42 1.47
CA PHE A 93 -12.15 11.03 2.52
C PHE A 93 -11.39 12.15 3.27
N LYS A 94 -10.15 11.87 3.68
CA LYS A 94 -9.30 12.81 4.42
C LYS A 94 -8.96 14.05 3.58
N GLU A 95 -8.55 13.86 2.32
CA GLU A 95 -8.22 14.98 1.42
C GLU A 95 -9.45 15.82 1.09
N LEU A 96 -10.59 15.22 0.74
CA LEU A 96 -11.82 15.97 0.45
C LEU A 96 -12.22 16.83 1.66
N ARG A 97 -12.22 16.26 2.86
CA ARG A 97 -12.50 17.00 4.09
C ARG A 97 -11.46 18.11 4.32
N PHE A 98 -10.19 17.84 4.05
CA PHE A 98 -9.10 18.79 4.26
C PHE A 98 -9.21 20.02 3.35
N VAL A 99 -9.62 19.84 2.10
CA VAL A 99 -9.81 20.94 1.13
C VAL A 99 -11.14 21.68 1.27
N GLY A 100 -12.02 21.27 2.21
CA GLY A 100 -13.27 21.97 2.52
C GLY A 100 -14.56 21.31 2.01
N VAL A 101 -14.50 20.13 1.39
CA VAL A 101 -15.71 19.40 0.94
C VAL A 101 -16.44 18.78 2.13
N ASN A 102 -17.77 18.95 2.19
CA ASN A 102 -18.61 18.30 3.17
C ASN A 102 -18.82 16.82 2.82
N VAL A 103 -18.16 15.94 3.56
CA VAL A 103 -18.20 14.48 3.33
C VAL A 103 -19.37 13.73 3.98
N LYS A 104 -20.39 14.46 4.46
CA LYS A 104 -21.57 13.90 5.15
C LYS A 104 -22.87 14.00 4.35
N ASP A 105 -22.78 14.27 3.05
CA ASP A 105 -23.94 14.34 2.16
C ASP A 105 -24.74 13.02 2.19
N GLN A 106 -26.07 13.10 2.06
CA GLN A 106 -26.92 11.90 2.07
C GLN A 106 -27.39 11.49 0.68
N ASP A 107 -27.28 12.37 -0.32
CA ASP A 107 -27.85 12.21 -1.64
C ASP A 107 -26.80 11.76 -2.65
N LYS A 108 -25.63 12.40 -2.67
CA LYS A 108 -24.53 12.11 -3.59
C LYS A 108 -23.48 11.25 -2.91
N LYS A 109 -23.05 10.19 -3.59
CA LYS A 109 -22.06 9.23 -3.10
C LYS A 109 -20.93 9.07 -4.09
N LEU A 110 -19.70 9.34 -3.65
CA LEU A 110 -18.46 9.11 -4.38
C LEU A 110 -17.91 7.73 -4.05
N SER A 111 -17.73 6.91 -5.07
CA SER A 111 -17.02 5.64 -5.02
C SER A 111 -15.79 5.67 -5.92
N GLY A 112 -14.92 4.67 -5.78
CA GLY A 112 -13.74 4.52 -6.61
C GLY A 112 -13.42 3.06 -6.89
N GLU A 113 -13.12 2.76 -8.15
CA GLU A 113 -12.50 1.51 -8.56
C GLU A 113 -11.02 1.78 -8.84
N ILE A 114 -10.16 1.22 -7.99
CA ILE A 114 -8.71 1.31 -8.14
C ILE A 114 -8.30 0.28 -9.19
N GLN A 115 -8.16 0.75 -10.42
CA GLN A 115 -7.84 -0.07 -11.59
C GLN A 115 -6.38 -0.50 -11.59
N GLU A 116 -5.50 0.37 -11.10
CA GLU A 116 -4.07 0.10 -11.00
C GLU A 116 -3.47 0.84 -9.81
N PHE A 117 -2.65 0.13 -9.05
CA PHE A 117 -1.69 0.72 -8.13
C PHE A 117 -0.41 -0.09 -8.28
N LEU A 118 0.59 0.50 -8.95
CA LEU A 118 1.83 -0.13 -9.34
C LEU A 118 3.01 0.67 -8.81
N MET A 119 3.95 -0.04 -8.20
CA MET A 119 5.26 0.42 -7.81
C MET A 119 6.29 -0.31 -8.67
N ASP A 120 6.65 0.25 -9.82
CA ASP A 120 7.67 -0.34 -10.69
C ASP A 120 9.06 0.07 -10.17
N ASP A 121 9.64 -0.81 -9.36
CA ASP A 121 10.87 -0.61 -8.60
C ASP A 121 12.09 -1.32 -9.21
N LEU A 122 11.97 -1.70 -10.49
CA LEU A 122 13.07 -2.27 -11.26
C LEU A 122 14.10 -1.18 -11.61
N GLY A 123 15.38 -1.46 -11.33
CA GLY A 123 16.47 -0.52 -11.57
C GLY A 123 16.73 0.46 -10.41
N TYR A 124 17.11 1.69 -10.75
CA TYR A 124 17.63 2.72 -9.83
C TYR A 124 16.57 3.69 -9.27
N SER A 125 15.38 3.71 -9.87
CA SER A 125 14.25 4.53 -9.46
C SER A 125 13.02 3.67 -9.20
N VAL A 126 11.96 4.31 -8.72
CA VAL A 126 10.64 3.70 -8.57
C VAL A 126 9.64 4.55 -9.35
N ASP A 127 8.97 3.93 -10.32
CA ASP A 127 7.86 4.51 -11.06
C ASP A 127 6.54 4.11 -10.40
N TRP A 128 5.89 5.10 -9.80
CA TRP A 128 4.59 4.97 -9.16
C TRP A 128 3.50 5.26 -10.18
N THR A 129 2.54 4.35 -10.29
CA THR A 129 1.32 4.55 -11.09
C THR A 129 0.10 4.26 -10.23
N LEU A 130 -0.85 5.20 -10.22
CA LEU A 130 -2.17 5.03 -9.60
C LEU A 130 -3.24 5.44 -10.60
N ARG A 131 -4.20 4.56 -10.87
CA ARG A 131 -5.38 4.82 -11.70
C ARG A 131 -6.63 4.46 -10.92
N VAL A 132 -7.50 5.44 -10.73
CA VAL A 132 -8.78 5.28 -10.04
C VAL A 132 -9.89 5.76 -10.96
N LYS A 133 -10.88 4.91 -11.18
CA LYS A 133 -12.16 5.29 -11.80
C LYS A 133 -13.08 5.79 -10.71
N TYR A 134 -13.32 7.09 -10.69
CA TYR A 134 -14.23 7.73 -9.73
C TYR A 134 -15.63 7.78 -10.32
N VAL A 135 -16.62 7.50 -9.47
CA VAL A 135 -18.03 7.57 -9.84
C VAL A 135 -18.80 8.29 -8.75
N VAL A 136 -19.53 9.35 -9.10
CA VAL A 136 -20.54 9.94 -8.22
C VAL A 136 -21.90 9.45 -8.67
N THR A 137 -22.66 8.91 -7.72
CA THR A 137 -24.04 8.46 -7.91
C THR A 137 -24.98 9.21 -6.98
N ASP A 138 -26.21 9.42 -7.41
CA ASP A 138 -27.34 9.77 -6.54
C ASP A 138 -28.51 8.78 -6.73
N GLN A 139 -29.70 9.12 -6.23
CA GLN A 139 -30.91 8.30 -6.38
C GLN A 139 -31.34 8.07 -7.84
N SER A 140 -30.96 8.97 -8.76
CA SER A 140 -31.29 8.93 -10.18
C SER A 140 -30.20 8.26 -11.03
N GLY A 141 -29.08 7.82 -10.43
CA GLY A 141 -27.99 7.11 -11.11
C GLY A 141 -26.67 7.88 -11.15
N ILE A 142 -25.85 7.62 -12.17
CA ILE A 142 -24.51 8.18 -12.31
C ILE A 142 -24.59 9.67 -12.69
N LYS A 143 -23.88 10.51 -11.95
CA LYS A 143 -23.75 11.97 -12.19
C LYS A 143 -22.37 12.38 -12.65
N TYR A 144 -21.36 11.61 -12.26
CA TYR A 144 -20.00 11.80 -12.70
C TYR A 144 -19.33 10.45 -12.83
N GLU A 145 -18.53 10.29 -13.88
CA GLU A 145 -17.67 9.13 -14.07
C GLU A 145 -16.42 9.53 -14.84
N ALA A 146 -15.24 9.31 -14.25
CA ALA A 146 -13.97 9.51 -14.95
C ALA A 146 -12.84 8.71 -14.32
N VAL A 147 -11.83 8.39 -15.14
CA VAL A 147 -10.58 7.82 -14.65
C VAL A 147 -9.58 8.93 -14.40
N LYS A 148 -8.97 8.96 -13.22
CA LYS A 148 -7.82 9.81 -12.90
C LYS A 148 -6.58 8.96 -12.74
N GLY A 149 -5.55 9.31 -13.50
CA GLY A 149 -4.26 8.65 -13.49
C GLY A 149 -3.17 9.58 -12.96
N THR A 150 -2.25 9.03 -12.18
CA THR A 150 -1.01 9.70 -11.76
C THR A 150 0.17 8.80 -12.04
N LYS A 151 1.23 9.38 -12.58
CA LYS A 151 2.53 8.73 -12.75
C LYS A 151 3.62 9.60 -12.13
N ARG A 152 4.52 9.01 -11.35
CA ARG A 152 5.64 9.71 -10.71
C ARG A 152 6.88 8.83 -10.71
N ASN A 153 8.04 9.44 -10.93
CA ASN A 153 9.34 8.80 -10.73
C ASN A 153 9.95 9.30 -9.41
N THR A 154 10.50 8.39 -8.62
CA THR A 154 11.19 8.72 -7.37
C THR A 154 12.50 7.96 -7.26
N ASN A 155 13.50 8.52 -6.60
CA ASN A 155 14.72 7.80 -6.24
C ASN A 155 14.40 6.60 -5.34
N LYS A 156 15.10 5.48 -5.54
CA LYS A 156 14.94 4.29 -4.70
C LYS A 156 15.31 4.58 -3.25
N PHE A 157 14.60 3.96 -2.30
CA PHE A 157 14.83 4.04 -0.85
C PHE A 157 14.62 5.41 -0.16
N VAL A 158 14.18 6.45 -0.87
CA VAL A 158 14.14 7.81 -0.29
C VAL A 158 13.01 8.01 0.72
N ASN A 159 11.81 7.45 0.50
CA ASN A 159 10.73 7.32 1.49
C ASN A 159 9.50 6.66 0.81
N ILE A 160 9.24 5.38 1.08
CA ILE A 160 8.10 4.66 0.46
C ILE A 160 6.77 5.28 0.89
N PHE A 161 6.61 5.63 2.17
CA PHE A 161 5.38 6.21 2.70
C PHE A 161 5.10 7.61 2.17
N GLY A 162 6.14 8.44 2.10
CA GLY A 162 6.04 9.76 1.49
C GLY A 162 5.64 9.68 0.01
N SER A 163 6.27 8.79 -0.75
CA SER A 163 5.96 8.58 -2.17
C SER A 163 4.53 8.04 -2.38
N LEU A 164 4.10 7.12 -1.52
CA LEU A 164 2.75 6.56 -1.51
C LEU A 164 1.70 7.64 -1.25
N ASN A 165 1.82 8.36 -0.13
CA ASN A 165 0.89 9.42 0.27
C ASN A 165 0.78 10.49 -0.82
N GLU A 166 1.92 10.92 -1.33
CA GLU A 166 2.01 11.95 -2.35
C GLU A 166 1.40 11.49 -3.70
N THR A 167 1.56 10.21 -4.07
CA THR A 167 0.92 9.64 -5.27
C THR A 167 -0.60 9.66 -5.13
N ILE A 168 -1.13 9.26 -3.97
CA ILE A 168 -2.57 9.29 -3.71
C ILE A 168 -3.08 10.73 -3.71
N LYS A 169 -2.40 11.66 -3.03
CA LYS A 169 -2.75 13.09 -3.00
C LYS A 169 -2.92 13.65 -4.41
N LEU A 170 -1.92 13.46 -5.28
CA LEU A 170 -2.00 13.94 -6.66
C LEU A 170 -3.19 13.36 -7.44
N ASN A 171 -3.58 12.11 -7.15
CA ASN A 171 -4.71 11.48 -7.81
C ASN A 171 -6.03 12.10 -7.36
N VAL A 172 -6.16 12.41 -6.06
CA VAL A 172 -7.30 13.15 -5.51
C VAL A 172 -7.32 14.59 -6.04
N GLU A 173 -6.17 15.26 -6.12
CA GLU A 173 -6.12 16.60 -6.73
C GLU A 173 -6.53 16.58 -8.20
N ALA A 174 -6.19 15.53 -8.95
CA ALA A 174 -6.65 15.39 -10.34
C ALA A 174 -8.17 15.23 -10.45
N LEU A 175 -8.83 14.65 -9.43
CA LEU A 175 -10.28 14.63 -9.30
C LEU A 175 -10.82 16.03 -8.95
N LEU A 176 -10.22 16.69 -7.96
CA LEU A 176 -10.62 18.03 -7.50
C LEU A 176 -10.40 19.15 -8.53
N LYS A 177 -9.50 18.95 -9.50
CA LYS A 177 -9.26 19.86 -10.63
C LYS A 177 -10.24 19.63 -11.79
N ASP A 178 -11.04 18.57 -11.76
CA ASP A 178 -12.03 18.30 -12.80
C ASP A 178 -13.27 19.17 -12.59
N PRO A 179 -13.57 20.10 -13.52
CA PRO A 179 -14.71 21.00 -13.38
C PRO A 179 -16.05 20.26 -13.34
N VAL A 180 -16.18 19.12 -14.04
CA VAL A 180 -17.42 18.33 -14.04
C VAL A 180 -17.63 17.70 -12.67
N PHE A 181 -16.58 17.18 -12.05
CA PHE A 181 -16.65 16.66 -10.69
C PHE A 181 -17.03 17.75 -9.69
N VAL A 182 -16.33 18.89 -9.74
CA VAL A 182 -16.57 20.03 -8.83
C VAL A 182 -18.01 20.52 -8.96
N GLN A 183 -18.51 20.71 -10.18
CA GLN A 183 -19.90 21.09 -10.43
C GLN A 183 -20.89 20.02 -9.93
N THR A 184 -20.55 18.74 -10.05
CA THR A 184 -21.41 17.64 -9.60
C THR A 184 -21.61 17.64 -8.09
N ILE A 185 -20.59 18.01 -7.31
CA ILE A 185 -20.65 17.99 -5.84
C ILE A 185 -21.11 19.32 -5.24
N GLN A 186 -21.18 20.40 -6.00
CA GLN A 186 -21.79 21.66 -5.56
C GLN A 186 -23.31 21.55 -5.43
#